data_AF-A0A059EXR2-F1
#
_entry.id   AF-A0A059EXR2-F1
#
_cell.length_a   1.000
_cell.length_b   1.000
_cell.length_c   1.000
_cell.angle_alpha   90.00
_cell.angle_beta   90.00
_cell.angle_gamma   90.00
#
_symmetry.space_group_name_H-M   'P 1'
#
loop_
_entity.id
_entity.type
_entity.pdbx_description
1 polymer ?
#
loop_
_entity_poly.entity_id
_entity_poly.type
_entity_poly.pdbx_seq_one_letter_code
_entity_poly.pdbx_strand_id
1 'polypeptide(L)'
;MKDVEEFIKEIKNKKLISTYDKPLNVTTQPTKFPKKQYTSAKQLQPVINQLLYNAMNDSSLLDLKCNDKMFLILKRIIKAKNRKNAVEFMFLRTDYLLDISEKMKMVETNTISCSFVAYGPILNELHGMKHSVEKSDSLESFVKMVKNCKKIFSKNYGVQGSLALMLDNFTDERCSNLQEKLILIKELKKEGVETLHVTEKDLNYLTFRNNFMYYKNRPVFLLYYRWYYNAEHYSEEFIKLRIRIEQSNTISLPSAEAQLIGSKFFQLIFTDEEILRKYINEQNISDIKSIFTVYKPIEEYKIGDEDDYLIKSYSEGGNNILESPNESCFLMKRINSITRYNEFINGQTGETIPEVGIFGIFLSFNNLILINDSAGYICRSKMKESKECGVSCGFGALDSLELTDE
;
A
#
# COMPACT_ATOMS: atom_id res chain seq x y z
N MET A 1 -33.95 -8.57 0.55
CA MET A 1 -33.67 -9.68 -0.41
C MET A 1 -33.61 -9.18 -1.86
N LYS A 2 -34.68 -8.63 -2.46
CA LYS A 2 -34.63 -8.10 -3.85
C LYS A 2 -33.52 -7.05 -4.08
N ASP A 3 -33.37 -6.10 -3.16
CA ASP A 3 -32.36 -5.04 -3.28
C ASP A 3 -30.91 -5.57 -3.19
N VAL A 4 -30.69 -6.65 -2.42
CA VAL A 4 -29.36 -7.26 -2.26
C VAL A 4 -29.00 -8.08 -3.51
N GLU A 5 -29.97 -8.80 -4.09
CA GLU A 5 -29.77 -9.54 -5.35
C GLU A 5 -29.42 -8.61 -6.51
N GLU A 6 -30.11 -7.46 -6.60
CA GLU A 6 -29.81 -6.41 -7.58
C GLU A 6 -28.42 -5.81 -7.37
N PHE A 7 -28.06 -5.52 -6.11
CA PHE A 7 -26.72 -5.02 -5.76
C PHE A 7 -25.61 -6.02 -6.13
N ILE A 8 -25.81 -7.31 -5.87
CA ILE A 8 -24.88 -8.38 -6.27
C ILE A 8 -24.73 -8.44 -7.80
N LYS A 9 -25.81 -8.20 -8.56
CA LYS A 9 -25.76 -8.13 -10.01
C LYS A 9 -24.90 -6.95 -10.48
N GLU A 10 -25.04 -5.79 -9.87
CA GLU A 10 -24.21 -4.61 -10.17
C GLU A 10 -22.73 -4.82 -9.82
N ILE A 11 -22.41 -5.47 -8.70
CA ILE A 11 -21.04 -5.88 -8.33
C ILE A 11 -20.41 -6.74 -9.44
N LYS A 12 -21.15 -7.74 -9.95
CA LYS A 12 -20.69 -8.58 -11.06
C LYS A 12 -20.51 -7.78 -12.35
N ASN A 13 -21.46 -6.91 -12.69
CA ASN A 13 -21.40 -6.05 -13.87
C ASN A 13 -20.16 -5.14 -13.86
N LYS A 14 -19.83 -4.58 -12.70
CA LYS A 14 -18.66 -3.72 -12.48
C LYS A 14 -17.34 -4.48 -12.27
N LYS A 15 -17.36 -5.81 -12.31
CA LYS A 15 -16.19 -6.69 -12.09
C LYS A 15 -15.50 -6.51 -10.73
N LEU A 16 -16.29 -6.21 -9.70
CA LEU A 16 -15.87 -6.31 -8.30
C LEU A 16 -15.90 -7.78 -7.88
N ILE A 17 -14.91 -8.54 -8.36
CA ILE A 17 -14.84 -9.98 -8.17
C ILE A 17 -13.53 -10.38 -7.49
N SER A 18 -13.65 -11.34 -6.59
CA SER A 18 -12.51 -12.00 -5.95
C SER A 18 -11.73 -12.86 -6.96
N THR A 19 -10.59 -13.36 -6.53
CA THR A 19 -9.72 -14.27 -7.27
C THR A 19 -10.45 -15.53 -7.78
N TYR A 20 -11.49 -15.97 -7.09
CA TYR A 20 -12.24 -17.20 -7.41
C TYR A 20 -13.47 -16.96 -8.30
N ASP A 21 -13.50 -15.84 -9.03
CA ASP A 21 -14.63 -15.40 -9.87
C ASP A 21 -15.96 -15.31 -9.09
N LYS A 22 -15.87 -15.12 -7.77
CA LYS A 22 -17.01 -14.84 -6.89
C LYS A 22 -17.09 -13.34 -6.64
N PRO A 23 -18.28 -12.77 -6.43
CA PRO A 23 -18.43 -11.40 -5.94
C PRO A 23 -17.47 -11.13 -4.77
N LEU A 24 -16.73 -10.03 -4.83
CA LEU A 24 -15.89 -9.61 -3.72
C LEU A 24 -16.80 -9.32 -2.52
N ASN A 25 -16.42 -9.74 -1.32
CA ASN A 25 -17.18 -9.40 -0.13
C ASN A 25 -17.11 -7.89 0.12
N VAL A 26 -18.26 -7.24 0.16
CA VAL A 26 -18.43 -5.80 0.39
C VAL A 26 -19.54 -5.54 1.40
N THR A 27 -19.55 -4.38 2.01
CA THR A 27 -20.70 -3.90 2.80
C THR A 27 -21.89 -3.62 1.89
N THR A 28 -23.11 -3.73 2.41
CA THR A 28 -24.34 -3.43 1.66
C THR A 28 -24.64 -1.94 1.56
N GLN A 29 -24.04 -1.15 2.45
CA GLN A 29 -24.18 0.30 2.55
C GLN A 29 -22.87 0.92 3.06
N PRO A 30 -22.58 2.20 2.75
CA PRO A 30 -21.39 2.85 3.25
C PRO A 30 -21.43 3.01 4.77
N THR A 31 -20.26 2.96 5.40
CA THR A 31 -20.13 3.25 6.82
C THR A 31 -20.13 4.76 7.07
N LYS A 32 -20.98 5.23 7.98
CA LYS A 32 -20.96 6.61 8.47
C LYS A 32 -19.68 6.88 9.26
N PHE A 33 -18.94 7.91 8.86
CA PHE A 33 -17.62 8.19 9.41
C PHE A 33 -17.39 9.67 9.66
N PRO A 34 -16.79 10.06 10.80
CA PRO A 34 -16.54 11.47 11.12
C PRO A 34 -15.65 12.18 10.09
N LYS A 35 -16.20 13.22 9.47
CA LYS A 35 -15.56 14.00 8.39
C LYS A 35 -14.27 14.66 8.83
N LYS A 36 -14.22 15.15 10.08
CA LYS A 36 -13.05 15.82 10.64
C LYS A 36 -11.85 14.86 10.74
N GLN A 37 -12.07 13.64 11.24
CA GLN A 37 -11.03 12.63 11.40
C GLN A 37 -10.54 12.11 10.05
N TYR A 38 -11.46 11.84 9.11
CA TYR A 38 -11.10 11.50 7.73
C TYR A 38 -10.24 12.59 7.08
N THR A 39 -10.69 13.85 7.17
CA THR A 39 -9.99 15.00 6.58
C THR A 39 -8.62 15.20 7.20
N SER A 40 -8.50 15.05 8.52
CA SER A 40 -7.22 15.15 9.23
C SER A 40 -6.23 14.07 8.77
N ALA A 41 -6.67 12.81 8.64
CA ALA A 41 -5.84 11.73 8.12
C ALA A 41 -5.41 11.98 6.65
N LYS A 42 -6.33 12.48 5.82
CA LYS A 42 -6.05 12.85 4.43
C LYS A 42 -5.01 13.97 4.31
N GLN A 43 -5.14 15.02 5.13
CA GLN A 43 -4.20 16.15 5.18
C GLN A 43 -2.82 15.78 5.72
N LEU A 44 -2.74 14.73 6.55
CA LEU A 44 -1.47 14.24 7.10
C LEU A 44 -0.68 13.38 6.10
N GLN A 45 -1.34 12.82 5.08
CA GLN A 45 -0.70 11.91 4.13
C GLN A 45 0.53 12.52 3.42
N PRO A 46 0.52 13.78 2.93
CA PRO A 46 1.71 14.39 2.34
C PRO A 46 2.89 14.53 3.31
N VAL A 47 2.62 14.68 4.61
CA VAL A 47 3.66 14.72 5.64
C VAL A 47 4.30 13.34 5.80
N ILE A 48 3.50 12.26 5.80
CA ILE A 48 4.01 10.88 5.83
C ILE A 48 4.84 10.59 4.57
N ASN A 49 4.34 10.96 3.39
CA ASN A 49 5.10 10.81 2.15
C ASN A 49 6.46 11.51 2.23
N GLN A 50 6.49 12.73 2.77
CA GLN A 50 7.71 13.52 2.94
C GLN A 50 8.67 12.88 3.94
N LEU A 51 8.16 12.38 5.07
CA LEU A 51 8.94 11.64 6.07
C LEU A 51 9.64 10.45 5.43
N LEU A 52 8.90 9.60 4.71
CA LEU A 52 9.47 8.42 4.05
C LEU A 52 10.47 8.81 2.96
N TYR A 53 10.16 9.84 2.16
CA TYR A 53 11.07 10.35 1.12
C TYR A 53 12.39 10.87 1.70
N ASN A 54 12.34 11.63 2.79
CA ASN A 54 13.54 12.17 3.42
C ASN A 54 14.36 11.05 4.06
N ALA A 55 13.70 10.13 4.76
CA ALA A 55 14.37 9.02 5.44
C ALA A 55 15.00 8.01 4.46
N MET A 56 14.35 7.67 3.34
CA MET A 56 14.95 6.76 2.35
C MET A 56 16.20 7.35 1.67
N ASN A 57 16.43 8.67 1.77
CA ASN A 57 17.62 9.35 1.27
C ASN A 57 18.78 9.38 2.29
N ASP A 58 18.55 8.92 3.53
CA ASP A 58 19.55 8.86 4.59
C ASP A 58 20.22 7.48 4.63
N SER A 59 21.45 7.42 4.12
CA SER A 59 22.23 6.17 4.09
C SER A 59 22.59 5.64 5.48
N SER A 60 22.60 6.49 6.52
CA SER A 60 22.95 6.06 7.89
C SER A 60 21.91 5.10 8.48
N LEU A 61 20.67 5.15 7.99
CA LEU A 61 19.61 4.21 8.40
C LEU A 61 19.90 2.77 8.01
N LEU A 62 20.77 2.54 7.01
CA LEU A 62 21.22 1.20 6.65
C LEU A 62 22.11 0.57 7.73
N ASP A 63 22.69 1.36 8.64
CA ASP A 63 23.59 0.86 9.68
C ASP A 63 22.86 0.50 10.98
N LEU A 64 21.54 0.71 11.04
CA LEU A 64 20.69 0.21 12.12
C LEU A 64 20.80 -1.31 12.25
N LYS A 65 20.80 -1.78 13.49
CA LYS A 65 20.76 -3.20 13.82
C LYS A 65 19.33 -3.71 13.66
N CYS A 66 19.10 -4.54 12.66
CA CYS A 66 17.83 -5.20 12.41
C CYS A 66 18.11 -6.58 11.82
N ASN A 67 17.54 -7.62 12.45
CA ASN A 67 17.71 -9.02 12.02
C ASN A 67 16.59 -9.49 11.09
N ASP A 68 15.66 -8.61 10.74
CA ASP A 68 14.60 -8.94 9.78
C ASP A 68 15.21 -9.29 8.41
N LYS A 69 14.78 -10.42 7.85
CA LYS A 69 15.33 -10.96 6.60
C LYS A 69 15.09 -10.00 5.44
N MET A 70 13.93 -9.34 5.40
CA MET A 70 13.58 -8.43 4.33
C MET A 70 14.45 -7.17 4.39
N PHE A 71 14.67 -6.62 5.59
CA PHE A 71 15.61 -5.53 5.83
C PHE A 71 17.01 -5.88 5.31
N LEU A 72 17.53 -7.07 5.64
CA LEU A 72 18.86 -7.51 5.21
C LEU A 72 18.97 -7.67 3.68
N ILE A 73 17.95 -8.22 3.03
CA ILE A 73 17.89 -8.37 1.57
C ILE A 73 17.89 -7.00 0.90
N LEU A 74 17.00 -6.09 1.31
CA LEU A 74 16.92 -4.75 0.74
C LEU A 74 18.19 -3.94 1.00
N LYS A 75 18.76 -4.02 2.20
CA LYS A 75 20.06 -3.41 2.53
C LYS A 75 21.17 -3.88 1.59
N ARG A 76 21.24 -5.17 1.28
CA ARG A 76 22.19 -5.73 0.30
C ARG A 76 21.96 -5.15 -1.10
N ILE A 77 20.70 -5.05 -1.54
CA ILE A 77 20.34 -4.46 -2.83
C ILE A 77 20.76 -3.00 -2.91
N ILE A 78 20.40 -2.19 -1.90
CA ILE A 78 20.70 -0.75 -1.84
C ILE A 78 22.21 -0.50 -1.84
N LYS A 79 22.98 -1.24 -1.03
CA LYS A 79 24.45 -1.12 -1.02
C LYS A 79 25.08 -1.49 -2.36
N ALA A 80 24.56 -2.50 -3.05
CA ALA A 80 25.08 -2.94 -4.35
C ALA A 80 24.65 -2.04 -5.53
N LYS A 81 23.49 -1.38 -5.43
CA LYS A 81 23.00 -0.42 -6.42
C LYS A 81 23.97 0.75 -6.60
N ASN A 82 24.45 1.31 -5.48
CA ASN A 82 25.45 2.39 -5.41
C ASN A 82 25.19 3.58 -6.36
N ARG A 83 23.91 3.96 -6.54
CA ARG A 83 23.50 5.16 -7.28
C ARG A 83 22.14 5.64 -6.80
N LYS A 84 21.84 6.93 -7.00
CA LYS A 84 20.50 7.48 -6.80
C LYS A 84 19.65 7.35 -8.05
N ASN A 85 18.34 7.21 -7.85
CA ASN A 85 17.36 7.25 -8.92
C ASN A 85 17.14 8.70 -9.37
N ALA A 86 17.09 8.93 -10.68
CA ALA A 86 16.76 10.24 -11.22
C ALA A 86 15.26 10.56 -11.03
N VAL A 87 14.39 9.55 -11.14
CA VAL A 87 12.96 9.68 -10.91
C VAL A 87 12.60 8.75 -9.77
N GLU A 88 11.92 9.28 -8.76
CA GLU A 88 11.46 8.50 -7.62
C GLU A 88 9.95 8.63 -7.51
N PHE A 89 9.26 7.50 -7.66
CA PHE A 89 7.80 7.41 -7.58
C PHE A 89 7.42 6.52 -6.42
N MET A 90 6.71 7.07 -5.44
CA MET A 90 6.08 6.31 -4.37
C MET A 90 4.57 6.39 -4.51
N PHE A 91 3.93 5.23 -4.36
CA PHE A 91 2.49 5.11 -4.21
C PHE A 91 2.25 4.19 -3.01
N LEU A 92 1.82 4.79 -1.91
CA LEU A 92 1.73 4.14 -0.61
C LEU A 92 0.34 4.29 -0.03
N ARG A 93 0.04 3.54 1.03
CA ARG A 93 -1.23 3.63 1.75
C ARG A 93 -1.00 3.56 3.24
N THR A 94 -1.46 4.57 3.97
CA THR A 94 -1.45 4.55 5.43
C THR A 94 -2.83 4.16 5.93
N ASP A 95 -2.90 3.04 6.65
CA ASP A 95 -4.13 2.45 7.16
C ASP A 95 -4.36 2.90 8.61
N TYR A 96 -5.60 3.29 8.92
CA TYR A 96 -5.99 3.86 10.21
C TYR A 96 -7.23 3.17 10.79
N LEU A 97 -7.27 3.11 12.12
CA LEU A 97 -8.48 2.85 12.89
C LEU A 97 -8.85 4.10 13.69
N LEU A 98 -10.15 4.37 13.84
CA LEU A 98 -10.62 5.45 14.71
C LEU A 98 -10.80 4.93 16.13
N ASP A 99 -9.94 5.36 17.04
CA ASP A 99 -9.98 5.01 18.46
C ASP A 99 -11.19 5.65 19.16
N ILE A 100 -11.67 5.05 20.25
CA ILE A 100 -12.75 5.60 21.09
C ILE A 100 -12.42 6.99 21.66
N SER A 101 -11.14 7.37 21.72
CA SER A 101 -10.71 8.74 22.03
C SER A 101 -10.87 9.73 20.86
N GLU A 102 -11.55 9.32 19.78
CA GLU A 102 -11.83 10.07 18.56
C GLU A 102 -10.57 10.50 17.79
N LYS A 103 -9.47 9.75 17.98
CA LYS A 103 -8.21 9.95 17.28
C LYS A 103 -7.97 8.85 16.26
N MET A 104 -7.54 9.25 15.07
CA MET A 104 -7.06 8.32 14.06
C MET A 104 -5.74 7.72 14.53
N LYS A 105 -5.66 6.39 14.57
CA LYS A 105 -4.46 5.64 14.95
C LYS A 105 -3.98 4.81 13.78
N MET A 106 -2.71 4.98 13.41
CA MET A 106 -2.07 4.24 12.33
C MET A 106 -1.96 2.76 12.70
N VAL A 107 -2.47 1.92 11.82
CA VAL A 107 -2.28 0.47 11.85
C VAL A 107 -0.94 0.11 11.22
N GLU A 108 -0.72 0.58 10.01
CA GLU A 108 0.50 0.35 9.22
C GLU A 108 0.56 1.32 8.04
N THR A 109 1.74 1.41 7.42
CA THR A 109 1.92 2.07 6.14
C THR A 109 2.44 1.06 5.12
N ASN A 110 1.69 0.86 4.06
CA ASN A 110 2.00 -0.04 2.96
C ASN A 110 2.72 0.74 1.84
N THR A 111 3.96 0.38 1.48
CA THR A 111 4.70 1.06 0.39
C THR A 111 4.87 0.21 -0.87
N ILE A 112 4.49 -1.06 -0.82
CA ILE A 112 4.58 -2.00 -1.94
C ILE A 112 3.24 -2.70 -2.18
N SER A 113 2.92 -2.98 -3.45
CA SER A 113 1.73 -3.74 -3.85
C SER A 113 0.41 -3.24 -3.25
N CYS A 114 0.27 -1.92 -3.07
CA CYS A 114 -0.97 -1.32 -2.59
C CYS A 114 -2.17 -1.78 -3.44
N SER A 115 -3.08 -2.50 -2.79
CA SER A 115 -4.26 -3.09 -3.43
C SER A 115 -5.51 -2.21 -3.26
N PHE A 116 -6.56 -2.53 -4.02
CA PHE A 116 -7.85 -1.83 -4.03
C PHE A 116 -7.83 -0.37 -4.53
N VAL A 117 -6.85 -0.05 -5.37
CA VAL A 117 -6.72 1.24 -6.05
C VAL A 117 -7.91 1.50 -6.98
N ALA A 118 -8.39 0.46 -7.67
CA ALA A 118 -9.55 0.56 -8.57
C ALA A 118 -10.87 0.18 -7.88
N TYR A 119 -10.84 -0.79 -6.97
CA TYR A 119 -12.06 -1.34 -6.36
C TYR A 119 -12.75 -0.37 -5.40
N GLY A 120 -11.99 0.46 -4.66
CA GLY A 120 -12.57 1.51 -3.81
C GLY A 120 -13.49 2.46 -4.58
N PRO A 121 -12.96 3.18 -5.60
CA PRO A 121 -13.77 4.06 -6.44
C PRO A 121 -15.00 3.38 -7.07
N ILE A 122 -14.85 2.14 -7.55
CA ILE A 122 -15.97 1.38 -8.14
C ILE A 122 -17.06 1.10 -7.10
N LEU A 123 -16.69 0.68 -5.88
CA LEU A 123 -17.67 0.49 -4.82
C LEU A 123 -18.31 1.82 -4.39
N ASN A 124 -17.53 2.90 -4.36
CA ASN A 124 -18.06 4.23 -4.06
C ASN A 124 -19.13 4.66 -5.07
N GLU A 125 -18.97 4.35 -6.36
CA GLU A 125 -20.00 4.55 -7.39
C GLU A 125 -21.29 3.80 -7.06
N LEU A 126 -21.18 2.51 -6.71
CA LEU A 126 -22.33 1.66 -6.41
C LEU A 126 -23.09 2.12 -5.16
N HIS A 127 -22.40 2.33 -4.04
CA HIS A 127 -23.04 2.89 -2.84
C HIS A 127 -23.58 4.30 -3.07
N GLY A 128 -22.91 5.09 -3.90
CA GLY A 128 -23.33 6.45 -4.26
C GLY A 128 -24.61 6.54 -5.08
N MET A 129 -25.18 5.42 -5.53
CA MET A 129 -26.52 5.41 -6.16
C MET A 129 -27.63 5.69 -5.15
N LYS A 130 -27.40 5.39 -3.86
CA LYS A 130 -28.41 5.51 -2.79
C LYS A 130 -27.94 6.37 -1.61
N HIS A 131 -26.64 6.64 -1.47
CA HIS A 131 -26.05 7.30 -0.31
C HIS A 131 -25.09 8.44 -0.70
N SER A 132 -24.83 9.36 0.23
CA SER A 132 -23.88 10.46 0.03
C SER A 132 -22.44 10.02 0.32
N VAL A 133 -21.85 9.31 -0.65
CA VAL A 133 -20.55 8.66 -0.49
C VAL A 133 -19.39 9.58 -0.86
N GLU A 134 -18.36 9.64 -0.01
CA GLU A 134 -17.06 10.23 -0.35
C GLU A 134 -16.41 9.43 -1.49
N LYS A 135 -16.09 10.11 -2.59
CA LYS A 135 -15.52 9.48 -3.78
C LYS A 135 -13.99 9.46 -3.70
N SER A 136 -13.41 8.27 -3.77
CA SER A 136 -11.97 8.10 -3.89
C SER A 136 -11.49 8.39 -5.32
N ASP A 137 -10.42 9.17 -5.46
CA ASP A 137 -9.75 9.47 -6.73
C ASP A 137 -8.50 8.58 -6.96
N SER A 138 -8.33 7.50 -6.19
CA SER A 138 -7.12 6.66 -6.20
C SER A 138 -6.74 6.11 -7.56
N LEU A 139 -7.72 5.67 -8.35
CA LEU A 139 -7.49 5.15 -9.70
C LEU A 139 -7.03 6.25 -10.67
N GLU A 140 -7.70 7.40 -10.67
CA GLU A 140 -7.35 8.53 -11.53
C GLU A 140 -5.95 9.06 -11.19
N SER A 141 -5.70 9.30 -9.91
CA SER A 141 -4.43 9.81 -9.41
C SER A 141 -3.27 8.86 -9.72
N PHE A 142 -3.44 7.54 -9.54
CA PHE A 142 -2.43 6.56 -9.91
C PHE A 142 -2.14 6.56 -11.43
N VAL A 143 -3.19 6.49 -12.26
CA VAL A 143 -3.07 6.43 -13.73
C VAL A 143 -2.38 7.69 -14.28
N LYS A 144 -2.80 8.87 -13.79
CA LYS A 144 -2.20 10.17 -14.15
C LYS A 144 -0.72 10.21 -13.76
N MET A 145 -0.36 9.69 -12.59
CA MET A 145 1.03 9.67 -12.13
C MET A 145 1.91 8.76 -12.96
N VAL A 146 1.45 7.55 -13.28
CA VAL A 146 2.20 6.63 -14.15
C VAL A 146 2.40 7.25 -15.55
N LYS A 147 1.39 7.92 -16.10
CA LYS A 147 1.51 8.69 -17.35
C LYS A 147 2.58 9.79 -17.25
N ASN A 148 2.61 10.52 -16.13
CA ASN A 148 3.63 11.54 -15.89
C ASN A 148 5.04 10.95 -15.78
N CYS A 149 5.19 9.82 -15.08
CA CYS A 149 6.45 9.07 -15.01
C CYS A 149 6.95 8.67 -16.40
N LYS A 150 6.07 8.15 -17.26
CA LYS A 150 6.40 7.83 -18.66
C LYS A 150 6.88 9.06 -19.43
N LYS A 151 6.18 10.18 -19.31
CA LYS A 151 6.56 11.45 -19.99
C LYS A 151 7.94 11.95 -19.54
N ILE A 152 8.19 11.96 -18.23
CA ILE A 152 9.48 12.39 -17.66
C ILE A 152 10.59 11.46 -18.14
N PHE A 153 10.39 10.14 -18.04
CA PHE A 153 11.36 9.16 -18.53
C PHE A 153 11.68 9.35 -20.02
N SER A 154 10.65 9.46 -20.86
CA SER A 154 10.83 9.67 -22.30
C SER A 154 11.56 10.96 -22.64
N LYS A 155 11.22 12.06 -21.97
CA LYS A 155 11.87 13.36 -22.19
C LYS A 155 13.32 13.38 -21.69
N ASN A 156 13.57 12.82 -20.50
CA ASN A 156 14.89 12.83 -19.87
C ASN A 156 15.90 11.96 -20.62
N TYR A 157 15.45 10.83 -21.19
CA TYR A 157 16.33 9.85 -21.80
C TYR A 157 16.22 9.76 -23.33
N GLY A 158 15.34 10.54 -23.97
CA GLY A 158 15.11 10.47 -25.41
C GLY A 158 14.53 9.11 -25.88
N VAL A 159 13.83 8.40 -24.98
CA VAL A 159 13.33 7.05 -25.24
C VAL A 159 11.85 7.07 -25.63
N GLN A 160 11.51 6.48 -26.77
CA GLN A 160 10.14 6.28 -27.23
C GLN A 160 9.70 4.82 -27.16
N GLY A 161 8.40 4.58 -27.22
CA GLY A 161 7.83 3.22 -27.27
C GLY A 161 7.98 2.41 -25.97
N SER A 162 8.34 3.07 -24.86
CA SER A 162 8.54 2.40 -23.58
C SER A 162 7.23 1.87 -22.99
N LEU A 163 7.36 0.74 -22.28
CA LEU A 163 6.27 0.05 -21.61
C LEU A 163 6.48 -0.01 -20.10
N ALA A 164 5.40 -0.25 -19.36
CA ALA A 164 5.43 -0.63 -17.96
C ALA A 164 5.31 -2.15 -17.82
N LEU A 165 5.95 -2.71 -16.81
CA LEU A 165 5.77 -4.09 -16.40
C LEU A 165 5.12 -4.12 -15.01
N MET A 166 4.03 -4.86 -14.86
CA MET A 166 3.42 -5.18 -13.57
C MET A 166 3.87 -6.59 -13.18
N LEU A 167 4.76 -6.70 -12.21
CA LEU A 167 5.39 -7.95 -11.80
C LEU A 167 4.64 -8.60 -10.66
N ASP A 168 4.20 -9.84 -10.88
CA ASP A 168 3.39 -10.61 -9.95
C ASP A 168 3.88 -12.07 -9.85
N ASN A 169 3.31 -12.86 -8.92
CA ASN A 169 3.57 -14.29 -8.84
C ASN A 169 2.88 -15.05 -9.97
N PHE A 170 1.66 -14.65 -10.30
CA PHE A 170 0.83 -15.24 -11.35
C PHE A 170 0.16 -14.17 -12.19
N THR A 171 -0.13 -14.49 -13.45
CA THR A 171 -0.85 -13.61 -14.39
C THR A 171 -2.20 -14.18 -14.82
N ASP A 172 -2.61 -15.30 -14.24
CA ASP A 172 -3.87 -16.01 -14.48
C ASP A 172 -4.73 -16.05 -13.21
N GLU A 173 -5.79 -16.87 -13.20
CA GLU A 173 -6.75 -17.01 -12.10
C GLU A 173 -6.16 -17.36 -10.73
N ARG A 174 -4.90 -17.79 -10.66
CA ARG A 174 -4.18 -17.98 -9.38
C ARG A 174 -3.76 -16.65 -8.75
N CYS A 175 -3.73 -15.56 -9.53
CA CYS A 175 -3.31 -14.25 -9.11
C CYS A 175 -4.37 -13.59 -8.22
N SER A 176 -3.99 -13.26 -6.98
CA SER A 176 -4.86 -12.52 -6.08
C SER A 176 -5.27 -11.17 -6.67
N ASN A 177 -6.56 -10.82 -6.61
CA ASN A 177 -7.10 -9.56 -7.13
C ASN A 177 -6.76 -9.31 -8.62
N LEU A 178 -6.67 -10.37 -9.44
CA LEU A 178 -6.37 -10.26 -10.88
C LEU A 178 -7.23 -9.22 -11.59
N GLN A 179 -8.52 -9.19 -11.29
CA GLN A 179 -9.51 -8.40 -12.01
C GLN A 179 -9.34 -6.90 -11.76
N GLU A 180 -8.94 -6.52 -10.54
CA GLU A 180 -8.50 -5.16 -10.21
C GLU A 180 -7.29 -4.76 -11.08
N LYS A 181 -6.29 -5.64 -11.17
CA LYS A 181 -5.07 -5.40 -11.96
C LYS A 181 -5.37 -5.24 -13.45
N LEU A 182 -6.30 -6.04 -13.98
CA LEU A 182 -6.77 -5.92 -15.37
C LEU A 182 -7.51 -4.59 -15.63
N ILE A 183 -8.31 -4.11 -14.68
CA ILE A 183 -8.92 -2.78 -14.76
C ILE A 183 -7.83 -1.71 -14.79
N LEU A 184 -6.85 -1.78 -13.90
CA LEU A 184 -5.74 -0.84 -13.85
C LEU A 184 -4.95 -0.80 -15.17
N ILE A 185 -4.61 -1.95 -15.72
CA ILE A 185 -3.94 -2.08 -17.03
C ILE A 185 -4.78 -1.47 -18.15
N LYS A 186 -6.11 -1.68 -18.13
CA LYS A 186 -7.03 -1.11 -19.11
C LYS A 186 -7.06 0.42 -19.02
N GLU A 187 -7.13 1.00 -17.83
CA GLU A 187 -7.15 2.46 -17.65
C GLU A 187 -5.80 3.09 -18.03
N LEU A 188 -4.68 2.47 -17.67
CA LEU A 188 -3.35 2.89 -18.14
C LEU A 188 -3.25 2.88 -19.67
N LYS A 189 -3.80 1.85 -20.33
CA LYS A 189 -3.81 1.75 -21.79
C LYS A 189 -4.60 2.88 -22.44
N LYS A 190 -5.74 3.31 -21.87
CA LYS A 190 -6.52 4.46 -22.37
C LYS A 190 -5.68 5.75 -22.38
N GLU A 191 -4.79 5.89 -21.39
CA GLU A 191 -3.87 7.02 -21.27
C GLU A 191 -2.56 6.87 -22.06
N GLY A 192 -2.47 5.88 -22.96
CA GLY A 192 -1.29 5.63 -23.80
C GLY A 192 -0.12 4.96 -23.06
N VAL A 193 -0.37 4.39 -21.88
CA VAL A 193 0.61 3.60 -21.12
C VAL A 193 0.33 2.12 -21.32
N GLU A 194 1.07 1.51 -22.25
CA GLU A 194 1.07 0.06 -22.38
C GLU A 194 1.74 -0.59 -21.16
N THR A 195 0.99 -1.47 -20.50
CA THR A 195 1.43 -2.19 -19.29
C THR A 195 1.22 -3.68 -19.51
N LEU A 196 2.26 -4.48 -19.28
CA LEU A 196 2.19 -5.94 -19.36
C LEU A 196 2.18 -6.54 -17.97
N HIS A 197 1.25 -7.47 -17.72
CA HIS A 197 1.23 -8.29 -16.51
C HIS A 197 2.20 -9.45 -16.70
N VAL A 198 3.22 -9.54 -15.86
CA VAL A 198 4.35 -10.47 -16.04
C VAL A 198 4.69 -11.20 -14.75
N THR A 199 5.29 -12.38 -14.89
CA THR A 199 5.82 -13.20 -13.79
C THR A 199 7.35 -13.18 -13.76
N GLU A 200 7.96 -13.80 -12.74
CA GLU A 200 9.42 -14.01 -12.70
C GLU A 200 9.96 -14.71 -13.95
N LYS A 201 9.19 -15.65 -14.54
CA LYS A 201 9.61 -16.37 -15.76
C LYS A 201 9.78 -15.44 -16.96
N ASP A 202 8.95 -14.40 -17.04
CA ASP A 202 9.04 -13.41 -18.10
C ASP A 202 10.28 -12.51 -17.94
N LEU A 203 10.83 -12.41 -16.73
CA LEU A 203 12.02 -11.62 -16.47
C LEU A 203 13.28 -12.21 -17.10
N ASN A 204 13.25 -13.49 -17.49
CA ASN A 204 14.32 -14.11 -18.28
C ASN A 204 14.50 -13.46 -19.67
N TYR A 205 13.50 -12.73 -20.16
CA TYR A 205 13.58 -11.96 -21.41
C TYR A 205 14.08 -10.53 -21.21
N LEU A 206 14.52 -10.18 -20.00
CA LEU A 206 15.11 -8.87 -19.73
C LEU A 206 16.54 -8.79 -20.25
N THR A 207 16.85 -7.66 -20.88
CA THR A 207 18.21 -7.30 -21.27
C THR A 207 18.53 -5.91 -20.74
N PHE A 208 19.82 -5.67 -20.45
CA PHE A 208 20.30 -4.41 -19.90
C PHE A 208 21.36 -3.82 -20.83
N ARG A 209 21.16 -2.59 -21.31
CA ARG A 209 22.09 -1.88 -22.21
C ARG A 209 22.13 -0.41 -21.83
N ASN A 210 23.33 0.17 -21.65
CA ASN A 210 23.52 1.60 -21.33
C ASN A 210 22.65 2.10 -20.16
N ASN A 211 22.58 1.34 -19.06
CA ASN A 211 21.70 1.61 -17.91
C ASN A 211 20.19 1.56 -18.20
N PHE A 212 19.74 1.03 -19.34
CA PHE A 212 18.32 0.82 -19.63
C PHE A 212 17.96 -0.66 -19.57
N MET A 213 16.80 -0.94 -19.00
CA MET A 213 16.18 -2.27 -19.02
C MET A 213 15.25 -2.38 -20.23
N TYR A 214 15.29 -3.53 -20.91
CA TYR A 214 14.44 -3.84 -22.04
C TYR A 214 13.74 -5.17 -21.81
N TYR A 215 12.46 -5.26 -22.16
CA TYR A 215 11.70 -6.50 -22.25
C TYR A 215 11.39 -6.77 -23.73
N LYS A 216 11.87 -7.91 -24.26
CA LYS A 216 11.70 -8.28 -25.69
C LYS A 216 12.05 -7.12 -26.64
N ASN A 217 13.22 -6.49 -26.43
CA ASN A 217 13.75 -5.34 -27.17
C ASN A 217 12.98 -4.01 -27.02
N ARG A 218 11.99 -3.92 -26.13
CA ARG A 218 11.29 -2.67 -25.85
C ARG A 218 11.77 -2.07 -24.52
N PRO A 219 12.06 -0.76 -24.46
CA PRO A 219 12.53 -0.14 -23.24
C PRO A 219 11.45 -0.16 -22.16
N VAL A 220 11.85 -0.40 -20.92
CA VAL A 220 10.93 -0.43 -19.78
C VAL A 220 11.13 0.85 -18.95
N PHE A 221 10.08 1.66 -18.81
CA PHE A 221 10.16 2.89 -18.02
C PHE A 221 9.77 2.68 -16.55
N LEU A 222 8.90 1.70 -16.28
CA LEU A 222 8.38 1.40 -14.95
C LEU A 222 8.31 -0.11 -14.73
N LEU A 223 8.79 -0.57 -13.58
CA LEU A 223 8.52 -1.89 -13.04
C LEU A 223 7.71 -1.74 -11.75
N TYR A 224 6.45 -2.14 -11.80
CA TYR A 224 5.50 -2.06 -10.70
C TYR A 224 5.41 -3.41 -9.98
N TYR A 225 5.89 -3.45 -8.74
CA TYR A 225 5.87 -4.65 -7.92
C TYR A 225 4.47 -4.89 -7.32
N ARG A 226 3.82 -5.96 -7.79
CA ARG A 226 2.63 -6.56 -7.14
C ARG A 226 2.96 -7.82 -6.33
N TRP A 227 4.22 -8.24 -6.35
CA TRP A 227 4.81 -9.32 -5.56
C TRP A 227 6.08 -8.85 -4.84
N TYR A 228 6.88 -9.76 -4.26
CA TYR A 228 8.17 -9.47 -3.61
C TYR A 228 8.10 -8.49 -2.44
N TYR A 229 6.99 -8.50 -1.71
CA TYR A 229 6.81 -7.75 -0.47
C TYR A 229 7.35 -8.48 0.78
N ASN A 230 7.52 -9.81 0.72
CA ASN A 230 8.10 -10.60 1.81
C ASN A 230 9.42 -11.27 1.42
N ALA A 231 10.25 -11.59 2.41
CA ALA A 231 11.60 -12.15 2.24
C ALA A 231 11.58 -13.54 1.56
N GLU A 232 10.61 -14.39 1.87
CA GLU A 232 10.45 -15.72 1.28
C GLU A 232 10.18 -15.71 -0.23
N HIS A 233 9.81 -14.56 -0.78
CA HIS A 233 9.64 -14.38 -2.23
C HIS A 233 10.98 -14.20 -2.95
N TYR A 234 12.08 -13.92 -2.26
CA TYR A 234 13.37 -13.62 -2.87
C TYR A 234 14.26 -14.86 -2.98
N SER A 235 14.63 -15.20 -4.22
CA SER A 235 15.75 -16.08 -4.53
C SER A 235 17.05 -15.27 -4.65
N GLU A 236 18.21 -15.92 -4.55
CA GLU A 236 19.51 -15.26 -4.81
C GLU A 236 19.62 -14.75 -6.25
N GLU A 237 19.05 -15.48 -7.20
CA GLU A 237 18.93 -15.09 -8.60
C GLU A 237 18.12 -13.80 -8.72
N PHE A 238 16.97 -13.73 -8.03
CA PHE A 238 16.14 -12.53 -8.07
C PHE A 238 16.79 -11.35 -7.36
N ILE A 239 17.52 -11.55 -6.25
CA ILE A 239 18.29 -10.47 -5.60
C ILE A 239 19.30 -9.87 -6.59
N LYS A 240 20.05 -10.70 -7.32
CA LYS A 240 20.98 -10.23 -8.36
C LYS A 240 20.26 -9.48 -9.47
N LEU A 241 19.10 -9.96 -9.89
CA LEU A 241 18.27 -9.28 -10.89
C LEU A 241 17.75 -7.94 -10.38
N ARG A 242 17.22 -7.87 -9.15
CA ARG A 242 16.72 -6.66 -8.50
C ARG A 242 17.82 -5.61 -8.39
N ILE A 243 19.06 -5.99 -8.09
CA ILE A 243 20.21 -5.08 -8.13
C ILE A 243 20.38 -4.47 -9.53
N ARG A 244 20.33 -5.28 -10.60
CA ARG A 244 20.46 -4.77 -11.98
C ARG A 244 19.30 -3.86 -12.39
N ILE A 245 18.09 -4.19 -11.94
CA ILE A 245 16.91 -3.35 -12.14
C ILE A 245 17.12 -1.99 -11.48
N GLU A 246 17.50 -1.96 -10.19
CA GLU A 246 17.74 -0.74 -9.43
C GLU A 246 18.95 0.06 -9.94
N GLN A 247 19.92 -0.59 -10.59
CA GLN A 247 21.03 0.09 -11.28
C GLN A 247 20.62 0.71 -12.63
N SER A 248 19.50 0.28 -13.20
CA SER A 248 18.98 0.82 -14.44
C SER A 248 18.27 2.16 -14.22
N ASN A 249 17.87 2.81 -15.31
CA ASN A 249 17.09 4.04 -15.29
C ASN A 249 15.58 3.77 -15.17
N THR A 250 15.16 2.49 -15.20
CA THR A 250 13.76 2.10 -14.99
C THR A 250 13.32 2.53 -13.60
N ILE A 251 12.12 3.09 -13.52
CA ILE A 251 11.50 3.46 -12.25
C ILE A 251 10.99 2.17 -11.58
N SER A 252 11.49 1.85 -10.40
CA SER A 252 10.94 0.81 -9.55
C SER A 252 9.79 1.39 -8.72
N LEU A 253 8.64 0.73 -8.67
CA LEU A 253 7.53 1.11 -7.80
C LEU A 253 7.20 -0.01 -6.81
N PRO A 254 7.66 0.09 -5.55
CA PRO A 254 8.63 1.07 -5.03
C PRO A 254 10.09 0.75 -5.41
N SER A 255 11.00 1.72 -5.25
CA SER A 255 12.44 1.47 -5.19
C SER A 255 12.82 0.62 -3.98
N ALA A 256 14.05 0.07 -3.96
CA ALA A 256 14.52 -0.70 -2.83
C ALA A 256 14.57 0.14 -1.53
N GLU A 257 14.94 1.41 -1.64
CA GLU A 257 14.99 2.37 -0.53
C GLU A 257 13.58 2.68 0.00
N ALA A 258 12.63 2.98 -0.89
CA ALA A 258 11.23 3.23 -0.50
C ALA A 258 10.55 1.96 0.07
N GLN A 259 10.90 0.78 -0.42
CA GLN A 259 10.43 -0.48 0.13
C GLN A 259 10.99 -0.71 1.54
N LEU A 260 12.28 -0.42 1.76
CA LEU A 260 12.93 -0.60 3.05
C LEU A 260 12.31 0.32 4.11
N ILE A 261 12.20 1.61 3.79
CA ILE A 261 11.71 2.62 4.74
C ILE A 261 10.23 2.45 5.07
N GLY A 262 9.46 1.79 4.19
CA GLY A 262 8.07 1.45 4.44
C GLY A 262 7.86 0.21 5.29
N SER A 263 8.91 -0.51 5.67
CA SER A 263 8.77 -1.70 6.51
C SER A 263 8.26 -1.35 7.90
N LYS A 264 7.59 -2.31 8.53
CA LYS A 264 7.15 -2.22 9.94
C LYS A 264 8.29 -1.92 10.93
N PHE A 265 9.53 -2.30 10.60
CA PHE A 265 10.69 -1.92 11.39
C PHE A 265 10.82 -0.39 11.45
N PHE A 266 10.72 0.30 10.31
CA PHE A 266 10.78 1.76 10.31
C PHE A 266 9.54 2.42 10.91
N GLN A 267 8.37 1.77 10.86
CA GLN A 267 7.20 2.22 11.63
C GLN A 267 7.52 2.32 13.14
N LEU A 268 8.30 1.38 13.69
CA LEU A 268 8.77 1.45 15.08
C LEU A 268 9.81 2.55 15.28
N ILE A 269 10.80 2.64 14.39
CA ILE A 269 11.87 3.64 14.46
C ILE A 269 11.30 5.07 14.44
N PHE A 270 10.26 5.32 13.64
CA PHE A 270 9.62 6.64 13.54
C PHE A 270 8.72 6.99 14.73
N THR A 271 8.60 6.14 15.75
CA THR A 271 7.96 6.52 17.03
C THR A 271 8.85 7.42 17.88
N ASP A 272 10.16 7.42 17.63
CA ASP A 272 11.14 8.28 18.31
C ASP A 272 11.12 9.70 17.72
N GLU A 273 10.85 10.66 18.60
CA GLU A 273 10.78 12.08 18.25
C GLU A 273 12.10 12.64 17.71
N GLU A 274 13.23 12.24 18.29
CA GLU A 274 14.55 12.70 17.89
C GLU A 274 14.93 12.19 16.49
N ILE A 275 14.38 11.04 16.11
CA ILE A 275 14.52 10.50 14.76
C ILE A 275 13.63 11.29 13.79
N LEU A 276 12.37 11.57 14.15
CA LEU A 276 11.47 12.37 13.32
C LEU A 276 12.02 13.77 13.02
N ARG A 277 12.68 14.43 13.99
CA ARG A 277 13.32 15.75 13.84
C ARG A 277 14.33 15.82 12.69
N LYS A 278 14.89 14.69 12.26
CA LYS A 278 15.82 14.62 11.12
C LYS A 278 15.13 14.74 9.77
N TYR A 279 13.84 14.43 9.69
CA TYR A 279 13.14 14.21 8.42
C TYR A 279 11.91 15.10 8.23
N ILE A 280 11.35 15.67 9.29
CA ILE A 280 10.19 16.56 9.23
C ILE A 280 10.32 17.74 10.21
N ASN A 281 9.52 18.79 10.02
CA ASN A 281 9.53 19.98 10.89
C ASN A 281 8.74 19.77 12.20
N GLU A 282 8.97 20.65 13.18
CA GLU A 282 8.33 20.60 14.51
C GLU A 282 6.81 20.50 14.49
N GLN A 283 6.15 21.28 13.64
CA GLN A 283 4.69 21.28 13.55
C GLN A 283 4.16 19.90 13.16
N ASN A 284 4.82 19.26 12.20
CA ASN A 284 4.46 17.95 11.69
C ASN A 284 4.79 16.81 12.67
N ILE A 285 5.79 16.98 13.54
CA ILE A 285 6.18 15.94 14.51
C ILE A 285 5.03 15.64 15.47
N SER A 286 4.37 16.67 16.00
CA SER A 286 3.22 16.48 16.90
C SER A 286 2.10 15.71 16.21
N ASP A 287 1.79 16.06 14.96
CA ASP A 287 0.72 15.43 14.19
C ASP A 287 1.03 13.96 13.88
N ILE A 288 2.26 13.66 13.45
CA ILE A 288 2.73 12.28 13.22
C ILE A 288 2.77 11.46 14.52
N LYS A 289 3.23 12.04 15.63
CA LYS A 289 3.19 11.34 16.93
C LYS A 289 1.77 11.04 17.38
N SER A 290 0.82 11.91 17.07
CA SER A 290 -0.58 11.75 17.49
C SER A 290 -1.24 10.51 16.90
N ILE A 291 -0.81 10.05 15.71
CA ILE A 291 -1.38 8.88 15.04
C ILE A 291 -0.73 7.56 15.46
N PHE A 292 0.44 7.55 16.09
CA PHE A 292 1.03 6.30 16.58
C PHE A 292 0.24 5.74 17.78
N THR A 293 0.17 4.41 17.84
CA THR A 293 -0.17 3.67 19.07
C THR A 293 1.09 3.42 19.89
N VAL A 294 0.97 2.67 20.98
CA VAL A 294 2.14 2.21 21.75
C VAL A 294 2.70 0.96 21.10
N TYR A 295 4.01 0.94 20.87
CA TYR A 295 4.72 -0.23 20.40
C TYR A 295 5.71 -0.69 21.46
N LYS A 296 5.99 -1.99 21.51
CA LYS A 296 7.10 -2.53 22.30
C LYS A 296 7.98 -3.42 21.43
N PRO A 297 9.31 -3.29 21.52
CA PRO A 297 10.21 -4.25 20.93
C PRO A 297 10.05 -5.61 21.65
N ILE A 298 10.39 -6.70 20.98
CA ILE A 298 10.17 -8.05 21.52
C ILE A 298 10.97 -8.32 22.79
N GLU A 299 12.10 -7.64 22.96
CA GLU A 299 12.97 -7.71 24.14
C GLU A 299 12.29 -7.22 25.42
N GLU A 300 11.23 -6.41 25.29
CA GLU A 300 10.43 -5.87 26.40
C GLU A 300 9.17 -6.70 26.71
N TYR A 301 8.94 -7.79 25.99
CA TYR A 301 7.78 -8.64 26.14
C TYR A 301 7.64 -9.23 27.54
N LYS A 302 6.43 -9.19 28.10
CA LYS A 302 6.06 -9.83 29.37
C LYS A 302 4.82 -10.68 29.19
N ILE A 303 4.77 -11.81 29.89
CA ILE A 303 3.55 -12.65 29.96
C ILE A 303 2.39 -11.78 30.46
N GLY A 304 1.26 -11.80 29.74
CA GLY A 304 0.09 -10.96 29.97
C GLY A 304 0.00 -9.76 29.02
N ASP A 305 1.05 -9.42 28.27
CA ASP A 305 0.97 -8.38 27.25
C ASP A 305 -0.01 -8.73 26.12
N GLU A 306 -0.34 -10.01 25.91
CA GLU A 306 -1.23 -10.49 24.85
C GLU A 306 -2.69 -9.99 25.01
N ASP A 307 -3.06 -9.59 26.23
CA ASP A 307 -4.36 -9.02 26.56
C ASP A 307 -4.52 -7.62 25.93
N ASP A 308 -3.47 -6.81 25.98
CA ASP A 308 -3.47 -5.41 25.54
C ASP A 308 -2.79 -5.18 24.17
N TYR A 309 -1.92 -6.10 23.75
CA TYR A 309 -1.09 -5.96 22.56
C TYR A 309 -1.40 -7.05 21.53
N LEU A 310 -1.19 -6.69 20.27
CA LEU A 310 -1.07 -7.61 19.15
C LEU A 310 0.41 -7.92 18.93
N ILE A 311 0.74 -9.21 18.82
CA ILE A 311 2.07 -9.64 18.39
C ILE A 311 2.09 -9.63 16.86
N LYS A 312 2.85 -8.73 16.25
CA LYS A 312 2.92 -8.59 14.78
C LYS A 312 4.26 -9.10 14.25
N SER A 313 4.23 -9.88 13.16
CA SER A 313 5.42 -10.14 12.36
C SER A 313 5.81 -8.91 11.53
N TYR A 314 7.06 -8.89 11.06
CA TYR A 314 7.56 -7.90 10.09
C TYR A 314 7.09 -8.15 8.64
N SER A 315 6.37 -9.24 8.37
CA SER A 315 5.85 -9.58 7.04
C SER A 315 4.74 -8.64 6.56
N GLU A 316 4.51 -8.55 5.25
CA GLU A 316 3.45 -7.77 4.60
C GLU A 316 2.39 -8.69 3.97
N GLY A 317 1.18 -8.15 3.71
CA GLY A 317 0.15 -8.84 2.92
C GLY A 317 -0.96 -9.57 3.70
N GLY A 318 -1.16 -9.28 4.99
CA GLY A 318 -2.20 -9.88 5.84
C GLY A 318 -1.71 -11.11 6.63
N ASN A 319 -2.51 -11.65 7.56
CA ASN A 319 -2.11 -12.76 8.45
C ASN A 319 -0.83 -12.51 9.25
N ASN A 320 -0.66 -11.26 9.67
CA ASN A 320 0.57 -10.80 10.33
C ASN A 320 0.49 -10.85 11.87
N ILE A 321 -0.67 -11.22 12.43
CA ILE A 321 -0.85 -11.37 13.88
C ILE A 321 -0.43 -12.78 14.27
N LEU A 322 0.56 -12.89 15.15
CA LEU A 322 1.09 -14.15 15.64
C LEU A 322 0.35 -14.59 16.90
N GLU A 323 0.20 -15.90 17.07
CA GLU A 323 -0.37 -16.48 18.30
C GLU A 323 0.63 -16.47 19.47
N SER A 324 1.93 -16.49 19.16
CA SER A 324 3.01 -16.48 20.15
C SER A 324 4.19 -15.64 19.67
N PRO A 325 4.96 -15.05 20.61
CA PRO A 325 6.14 -14.26 20.29
C PRO A 325 7.25 -15.11 19.66
N ASN A 326 8.02 -14.52 18.74
CA ASN A 326 9.25 -15.08 18.18
C ASN A 326 10.30 -13.99 17.94
N GLU A 327 11.50 -14.35 17.50
CA GLU A 327 12.61 -13.40 17.30
C GLU A 327 12.36 -12.30 16.24
N SER A 328 11.35 -12.48 15.38
CA SER A 328 11.05 -11.59 14.25
C SER A 328 9.65 -10.97 14.39
N CYS A 329 9.34 -10.49 15.58
CA CYS A 329 8.08 -9.81 15.86
C CYS A 329 8.27 -8.55 16.72
N PHE A 330 7.19 -7.82 16.89
CA PHE A 330 7.07 -6.70 17.81
C PHE A 330 5.64 -6.64 18.35
N LEU A 331 5.44 -5.90 19.44
CA LEU A 331 4.13 -5.72 20.02
C LEU A 331 3.56 -4.37 19.60
N MET A 332 2.29 -4.36 19.24
CA MET A 332 1.53 -3.17 18.91
C MET A 332 0.28 -3.13 19.79
N LYS A 333 0.11 -2.08 20.59
CA LYS A 333 -1.05 -1.94 21.46
C LYS A 333 -2.33 -1.92 20.62
N ARG A 334 -3.31 -2.73 21.03
CA ARG A 334 -4.63 -2.81 20.40
C ARG A 334 -5.25 -1.41 20.38
N ILE A 335 -5.77 -1.02 19.22
CA ILE A 335 -6.53 0.22 19.07
C ILE A 335 -7.97 -0.08 19.48
N ASN A 336 -8.46 0.60 20.50
CA ASN A 336 -9.83 0.40 20.96
C ASN A 336 -10.75 1.18 20.03
N SER A 337 -11.19 0.52 18.97
CA SER A 337 -11.83 1.19 17.84
C SER A 337 -13.31 1.45 18.08
N ILE A 338 -13.82 2.56 17.55
CA ILE A 338 -15.27 2.75 17.42
C ILE A 338 -15.86 1.66 16.53
N THR A 339 -17.12 1.33 16.76
CA THR A 339 -17.86 0.38 15.94
C THR A 339 -19.04 1.05 15.24
N ARG A 340 -19.46 0.46 14.12
CA ARG A 340 -20.62 0.86 13.33
C ARG A 340 -21.35 -0.39 12.88
N TYR A 341 -22.66 -0.43 13.07
CA TYR A 341 -23.47 -1.53 12.56
C TYR A 341 -23.48 -1.53 11.02
N ASN A 342 -23.17 -2.66 10.41
CA ASN A 342 -23.23 -2.85 8.96
C ASN A 342 -23.53 -4.32 8.60
N GLU A 343 -23.91 -4.56 7.35
CA GLU A 343 -24.18 -5.89 6.79
C GLU A 343 -23.25 -6.11 5.59
N PHE A 344 -22.73 -7.33 5.46
CA PHE A 344 -21.91 -7.76 4.32
C PHE A 344 -22.76 -8.53 3.32
N ILE A 345 -22.41 -8.49 2.04
CA ILE A 345 -23.17 -9.21 0.98
C ILE A 345 -23.17 -10.74 1.16
N ASN A 346 -22.28 -11.28 2.00
CA ASN A 346 -22.25 -12.71 2.35
C ASN A 346 -23.21 -13.07 3.50
N GLY A 347 -24.01 -12.12 3.99
CA GLY A 347 -25.04 -12.29 5.02
C GLY A 347 -24.55 -12.09 6.46
N GLN A 348 -23.25 -11.82 6.68
CA GLN A 348 -22.76 -11.45 8.01
C GLN A 348 -23.26 -10.05 8.37
N THR A 349 -23.80 -9.87 9.57
CA THR A 349 -24.32 -8.59 10.07
C THR A 349 -23.92 -8.38 11.53
N GLY A 350 -23.65 -7.14 11.91
CA GLY A 350 -23.26 -6.81 13.28
C GLY A 350 -22.47 -5.51 13.40
N GLU A 351 -21.87 -5.33 14.58
CA GLU A 351 -20.92 -4.25 14.83
C GLU A 351 -19.64 -4.48 14.02
N THR A 352 -19.31 -3.53 13.16
CA THR A 352 -18.11 -3.55 12.34
C THR A 352 -17.14 -2.46 12.75
N ILE A 353 -15.86 -2.70 12.48
CA ILE A 353 -14.77 -1.75 12.68
C ILE A 353 -14.27 -1.32 11.29
N PRO A 354 -14.46 -0.06 10.88
CA PRO A 354 -13.91 0.47 9.63
C PRO A 354 -12.42 0.80 9.78
N GLU A 355 -11.61 0.22 8.91
CA GLU A 355 -10.19 0.51 8.69
C GLU A 355 -10.05 1.37 7.43
N VAL A 356 -9.67 2.63 7.61
CA VAL A 356 -9.57 3.63 6.54
C VAL A 356 -8.13 3.74 6.09
N GLY A 357 -7.85 3.36 4.85
CA GLY A 357 -6.56 3.52 4.19
C GLY A 357 -6.52 4.77 3.34
N ILE A 358 -5.67 5.72 3.67
CA ILE A 358 -5.42 6.91 2.84
C ILE A 358 -4.26 6.61 1.90
N PHE A 359 -4.46 6.77 0.60
CA PHE A 359 -3.38 6.62 -0.37
C PHE A 359 -2.54 7.90 -0.41
N GLY A 360 -1.22 7.75 -0.45
CA GLY A 360 -0.25 8.80 -0.68
C GLY A 360 0.40 8.65 -2.04
N ILE A 361 0.66 9.77 -2.70
CA ILE A 361 1.31 9.81 -4.00
C ILE A 361 2.46 10.82 -4.00
N PHE A 362 3.63 10.37 -4.43
CA PHE A 362 4.84 11.18 -4.39
C PHE A 362 5.67 10.99 -5.65
N LEU A 363 6.13 12.08 -6.26
CA LEU A 363 7.02 12.06 -7.39
C LEU A 363 8.13 13.09 -7.22
N SER A 364 9.38 12.65 -7.33
CA SER A 364 10.52 13.55 -7.48
C SER A 364 11.31 13.27 -8.75
N PHE A 365 11.98 14.31 -9.25
CA PHE A 365 12.92 14.22 -10.35
C PHE A 365 14.20 14.98 -9.99
N ASN A 366 15.34 14.30 -9.98
CA ASN A 366 16.65 14.84 -9.57
C ASN A 366 16.59 15.55 -8.21
N ASN A 367 15.95 14.91 -7.23
CA ASN A 367 15.68 15.44 -5.88
C ASN A 367 14.74 16.66 -5.80
N LEU A 368 14.20 17.14 -6.93
CA LEU A 368 13.13 18.13 -6.93
C LEU A 368 11.79 17.41 -6.73
N ILE A 369 11.08 17.75 -5.66
CA ILE A 369 9.75 17.24 -5.39
C ILE A 369 8.78 17.90 -6.37
N LEU A 370 8.18 17.10 -7.25
CA LEU A 370 7.21 17.56 -8.24
C LEU A 370 5.78 17.42 -7.73
N ILE A 371 5.49 16.33 -7.01
CA ILE A 371 4.18 16.02 -6.46
C ILE A 371 4.38 15.39 -5.09
N ASN A 372 3.62 15.87 -4.10
CA ASN A 372 3.49 15.26 -2.79
C ASN A 372 2.05 15.51 -2.30
N ASP A 373 1.19 14.50 -2.43
CA ASP A 373 -0.25 14.65 -2.12
C ASP A 373 -0.85 13.35 -1.57
N SER A 374 -2.10 13.44 -1.08
CA SER A 374 -3.00 12.31 -0.95
C SER A 374 -3.58 11.91 -2.33
N ALA A 375 -4.01 10.66 -2.49
CA ALA A 375 -4.53 10.11 -3.74
C ALA A 375 -5.76 9.23 -3.46
N GLY A 376 -6.74 9.78 -2.78
CA GLY A 376 -7.97 9.08 -2.42
C GLY A 376 -7.79 8.14 -1.23
N TYR A 377 -8.76 7.24 -1.08
CA TYR A 377 -8.82 6.32 0.05
C TYR A 377 -9.38 4.95 -0.33
N ILE A 378 -9.26 4.02 0.61
CA ILE A 378 -10.02 2.78 0.67
C ILE A 378 -10.58 2.62 2.08
N CYS A 379 -11.76 2.00 2.20
CA CYS A 379 -12.25 1.54 3.50
C CYS A 379 -12.42 0.02 3.44
N ARG A 380 -12.00 -0.65 4.50
CA ARG A 380 -12.22 -2.07 4.73
C ARG A 380 -12.88 -2.21 6.08
N SER A 381 -13.91 -3.03 6.17
CA SER A 381 -14.65 -3.23 7.41
C SER A 381 -14.53 -4.69 7.85
N LYS A 382 -14.29 -4.90 9.14
CA LYS A 382 -14.28 -6.23 9.76
C LYS A 382 -15.30 -6.30 10.87
N MET A 383 -15.82 -7.50 11.15
CA MET A 383 -16.64 -7.70 12.35
C MET A 383 -15.80 -7.41 13.61
N LYS A 384 -16.45 -6.88 14.65
CA LYS A 384 -15.80 -6.50 15.92
C LYS A 384 -14.97 -7.64 16.53
N GLU A 385 -15.45 -8.87 16.40
CA GLU A 385 -14.82 -10.08 16.92
C GLU A 385 -13.62 -10.54 16.08
N SER A 386 -13.48 -10.03 14.85
CA SER A 386 -12.39 -10.40 13.96
C SER A 386 -11.08 -9.70 14.34
N LYS A 387 -10.01 -10.47 14.43
CA LYS A 387 -8.65 -9.93 14.61
C LYS A 387 -8.13 -9.28 13.33
N GLU A 388 -8.57 -9.72 12.15
CA GLU A 388 -8.04 -9.29 10.85
C GLU A 388 -9.08 -8.63 9.93
N CYS A 389 -8.61 -7.78 9.01
CA CYS A 389 -9.45 -7.05 8.03
C CYS A 389 -9.06 -7.38 6.57
N GLY A 390 -8.40 -8.51 6.33
CA GLY A 390 -7.99 -8.92 5.00
C GLY A 390 -9.19 -9.31 4.12
N VAL A 391 -9.62 -8.43 3.21
CA VAL A 391 -10.75 -8.70 2.30
C VAL A 391 -10.44 -9.86 1.35
N SER A 392 -9.25 -9.87 0.75
CA SER A 392 -8.81 -10.96 -0.14
C SER A 392 -8.63 -12.31 0.59
N CYS A 393 -8.49 -12.28 1.92
CA CYS A 393 -8.37 -13.47 2.77
C CYS A 393 -9.72 -13.87 3.42
N GLY A 394 -10.79 -13.13 3.17
CA GLY A 394 -12.14 -13.43 3.67
C GLY A 394 -12.44 -12.96 5.10
N PHE A 395 -11.54 -12.21 5.73
CA PHE A 395 -11.72 -11.72 7.11
C PHE A 395 -12.50 -10.40 7.22
N GLY A 396 -12.73 -9.73 6.10
CA GLY A 396 -13.43 -8.45 6.05
C GLY A 396 -14.19 -8.24 4.75
N ALA A 397 -14.76 -7.05 4.62
CA ALA A 397 -15.49 -6.58 3.46
C ALA A 397 -14.89 -5.26 2.97
N LEU A 398 -14.93 -5.03 1.66
CA LEU A 398 -14.67 -3.70 1.12
C LEU A 398 -15.82 -2.76 1.49
N ASP A 399 -15.52 -1.51 1.80
CA ASP A 399 -16.50 -0.54 2.26
C ASP A 399 -16.31 0.84 1.59
N SER A 400 -17.30 1.72 1.74
CA SER A 400 -17.22 3.13 1.38
C SER A 400 -17.57 4.00 2.60
N LEU A 401 -17.23 5.28 2.56
CA LEU A 401 -17.53 6.20 3.65
C LEU A 401 -18.67 7.15 3.27
N GLU A 402 -19.64 7.31 4.17
CA GLU A 402 -20.58 8.44 4.19
C GLU A 402 -20.11 9.41 5.27
N LEU A 403 -19.55 10.56 4.88
CA LEU A 403 -18.93 11.47 5.82
C LEU A 403 -19.99 12.28 6.57
N THR A 404 -19.91 12.28 7.90
CA THR A 404 -20.84 12.99 8.79
C THR A 404 -20.09 14.04 9.60
N ASP A 405 -20.80 15.10 10.02
CA ASP A 405 -20.26 16.12 10.95
C ASP A 405 -20.35 15.68 12.42
N GLU A 406 -20.65 14.39 12.67
CA GLU A 406 -20.68 13.76 14.00
C GLU A 406 -19.31 13.76 14.69
#